data_AF-A0A7J4HP40-F1
#
_entry.id   AF-A0A7J4HP40-F1
#
_cell.length_a   1.000
_cell.length_b   1.000
_cell.length_c   1.000
_cell.angle_alpha   90.00
_cell.angle_beta   90.00
_cell.angle_gamma   90.00
#
_symmetry.space_group_name_H-M   'P 1'
#
loop_
_entity.id
_entity.type
_entity.pdbx_description
1 polymer ?
#
loop_
_entity_poly.entity_id
_entity_poly.type
_entity_poly.pdbx_seq_one_letter_code
_entity_poly.pdbx_strand_id
1 'polypeptide(L)'
;MIDKEILGPIEIEGDYERTEKVDRFYNQPKIKPLKEKDYKPKLKTISIDLESDKNTNKLFCIGLYGENYEKNFLISNEEISGAISCKDEYDLLTKFKKELIKIDPDIITGWHVIDFDLAYLKQKFLENRIQFDLGRTNRNCRIKLESNFFKKSTADMPGRQVLDGLNSIKDPYIRDAPSMKKRKFQSMSLENVSQEILGEGKTIKGKERHDEITKLYENDKKKLVEYNIKDCKLAYDILEKTKILDIALERASLTGMPLNKITASIASFDSLYIREAKKKKLVSPTTFYTKKTERIRGGYVMESKPGIYHNLLVLDFKSLYPSIIKTFNIDPASYLESKEKNSIESPNKAYFKNQEGILPEILEKLHQERERAKSEKRDLSSYAIKIIMNSFFGVLASPNCRYYSLKNYSKFQI
;
A
#
# COMPACT_ATOMS: atom_id res chain seq x y z
N MET A 1 10.28 -9.91 13.98
CA MET A 1 10.82 -9.38 12.70
C MET A 1 11.95 -8.38 12.94
N ILE A 2 11.70 -7.28 13.68
CA ILE A 2 12.73 -6.28 14.02
C ILE A 2 13.96 -6.93 14.67
N ASP A 3 13.75 -7.75 15.71
CA ASP A 3 14.85 -8.40 16.43
C ASP A 3 15.72 -9.33 15.60
N LYS A 4 15.19 -9.83 14.49
CA LYS A 4 15.85 -10.77 13.58
C LYS A 4 16.30 -10.10 12.28
N GLU A 5 16.25 -8.76 12.22
CA GLU A 5 16.64 -7.97 11.04
C GLU A 5 15.84 -8.26 9.76
N ILE A 6 14.63 -8.82 9.90
CA ILE A 6 13.81 -9.18 8.75
C ILE A 6 13.00 -7.98 8.24
N LEU A 7 13.14 -7.66 6.95
CA LEU A 7 12.38 -6.61 6.25
C LEU A 7 11.40 -7.15 5.19
N GLY A 8 11.59 -8.37 4.70
CA GLY A 8 10.72 -8.91 3.65
C GLY A 8 10.89 -10.42 3.52
N PRO A 9 11.56 -10.91 2.46
CA PRO A 9 11.79 -12.34 2.28
C PRO A 9 12.53 -12.99 3.45
N ILE A 10 12.14 -14.22 3.79
CA ILE A 10 12.69 -14.99 4.90
C ILE A 10 13.11 -16.39 4.46
N GLU A 11 14.16 -16.88 5.09
CA GLU A 11 14.47 -18.30 5.15
C GLU A 11 13.81 -18.89 6.41
N ILE A 12 13.13 -20.02 6.25
CA ILE A 12 12.45 -20.75 7.32
C ILE A 12 13.13 -22.10 7.48
N GLU A 13 13.58 -22.40 8.70
CA GLU A 13 14.18 -23.67 9.10
C GLU A 13 13.38 -24.28 10.23
N GLY A 14 13.05 -25.56 10.12
CA GLY A 14 12.29 -26.32 11.10
C GLY A 14 11.37 -27.34 10.43
N ASP A 15 10.85 -28.26 11.24
CA ASP A 15 9.88 -29.22 10.78
C ASP A 15 8.56 -28.54 10.43
N TYR A 16 7.86 -29.08 9.44
CA TYR A 16 6.56 -28.60 9.02
C TYR A 16 5.57 -29.73 8.87
N GLU A 17 4.30 -29.40 9.09
CA GLU A 17 3.15 -30.26 8.77
C GLU A 17 2.34 -29.66 7.61
N ARG A 18 1.55 -30.50 6.95
CA ARG A 18 0.59 -30.08 5.92
C ARG A 18 -0.76 -29.81 6.58
N THR A 19 -1.49 -28.82 6.08
CA THR A 19 -2.84 -28.50 6.56
C THR A 19 -3.83 -28.48 5.40
N GLU A 20 -5.12 -28.27 5.69
CA GLU A 20 -6.16 -28.16 4.66
C GLU A 20 -5.95 -26.96 3.71
N LYS A 21 -5.44 -25.83 4.21
CA LYS A 21 -5.36 -24.56 3.45
C LYS A 21 -3.93 -24.13 3.10
N VAL A 22 -2.90 -24.72 3.71
CA VAL A 22 -1.49 -24.40 3.43
C VAL A 22 -0.62 -25.65 3.37
N ASP A 23 0.36 -25.64 2.46
CA ASP A 23 1.29 -26.75 2.23
C ASP A 23 2.29 -26.95 3.37
N ARG A 24 2.68 -25.86 4.05
CA ARG A 24 3.68 -25.90 5.12
C ARG A 24 3.24 -25.04 6.29
N PHE A 25 2.93 -25.68 7.40
CA PHE A 25 2.71 -25.06 8.69
C PHE A 25 3.90 -25.39 9.59
N TYR A 26 4.60 -24.36 10.05
CA TYR A 26 5.77 -24.50 10.91
C TYR A 26 5.39 -24.11 12.34
N ASN A 27 5.67 -25.01 13.29
CA ASN A 27 5.56 -24.69 14.71
C ASN A 27 6.92 -24.26 15.25
N GLN A 28 6.99 -23.05 15.82
CA GLN A 28 8.22 -22.46 16.37
C GLN A 28 9.45 -22.52 15.42
N PRO A 29 9.35 -22.13 14.13
CA PRO A 29 10.48 -22.20 13.22
C PRO A 29 11.60 -21.23 13.61
N LYS A 30 12.81 -21.60 13.23
CA LYS A 30 13.90 -20.64 13.06
C LYS A 30 13.62 -19.86 11.78
N ILE A 31 13.65 -18.54 11.87
CA ILE A 31 13.49 -17.63 10.73
C ILE A 31 14.66 -16.67 10.72
N LYS A 32 15.14 -16.33 9.53
CA LYS A 32 16.21 -15.36 9.30
C LYS A 32 15.97 -14.61 7.97
N PRO A 33 16.56 -13.42 7.77
CA PRO A 33 16.47 -12.73 6.49
C PRO A 33 17.01 -13.62 5.37
N LEU A 34 16.35 -13.60 4.22
CA LEU A 34 16.88 -14.25 3.01
C LEU A 34 18.21 -13.58 2.62
N LYS A 35 19.24 -14.39 2.34
CA LYS A 35 20.57 -13.87 1.94
C LYS A 35 20.58 -13.23 0.55
N GLU A 36 19.69 -13.69 -0.32
CA GLU A 36 19.52 -13.17 -1.67
C GLU A 36 18.91 -11.76 -1.63
N LYS A 37 19.70 -10.75 -2.02
CA LYS A 37 19.30 -9.34 -1.92
C LYS A 37 18.25 -8.92 -2.94
N ASP A 38 18.20 -9.59 -4.09
CA ASP A 38 17.39 -9.19 -5.24
C ASP A 38 16.19 -10.13 -5.49
N TYR A 39 15.87 -10.98 -4.52
CA TYR A 39 14.71 -11.87 -4.61
C TYR A 39 13.40 -11.08 -4.69
N LYS A 40 12.60 -11.38 -5.71
CA LYS A 40 11.24 -10.85 -5.88
C LYS A 40 10.24 -12.00 -5.92
N PRO A 41 9.26 -12.03 -5.02
CA PRO A 41 8.24 -13.06 -5.07
C PRO A 41 7.36 -12.87 -6.31
N LYS A 42 7.10 -13.94 -7.05
CA LYS A 42 6.02 -13.95 -8.04
C LYS A 42 4.71 -14.12 -7.27
N LEU A 43 3.91 -13.06 -7.21
CA LEU A 43 2.64 -13.06 -6.50
C LEU A 43 1.49 -13.30 -7.45
N LYS A 44 0.60 -14.23 -7.10
CA LYS A 44 -0.62 -14.47 -7.85
C LYS A 44 -1.68 -13.44 -7.46
N THR A 45 -2.13 -12.66 -8.44
CA THR A 45 -3.13 -11.61 -8.23
C THR A 45 -4.46 -12.01 -8.85
N ILE A 46 -5.54 -11.81 -8.10
CA ILE A 46 -6.92 -11.95 -8.56
C ILE A 46 -7.68 -10.67 -8.27
N SER A 47 -8.36 -10.14 -9.29
CA SER A 47 -9.34 -9.07 -9.21
C SER A 47 -10.74 -9.66 -8.99
N ILE A 48 -11.52 -9.02 -8.12
CA ILE A 48 -12.89 -9.40 -7.77
C ILE A 48 -13.80 -8.20 -8.04
N ASP A 49 -14.96 -8.47 -8.62
CA ASP A 49 -16.06 -7.53 -8.81
C ASP A 49 -17.38 -8.27 -8.64
N LEU A 50 -18.41 -7.60 -8.12
CA LEU A 50 -19.74 -8.17 -7.93
C LEU A 50 -20.84 -7.30 -8.51
N GLU A 51 -21.91 -7.96 -8.96
CA GLU A 51 -23.13 -7.30 -9.40
C GLU A 51 -24.32 -7.75 -8.57
N SER A 52 -25.16 -6.78 -8.21
CA SER A 52 -26.28 -6.98 -7.30
C SER A 52 -27.44 -6.06 -7.65
N ASP A 53 -28.64 -6.49 -7.28
CA ASP A 53 -29.84 -5.66 -7.36
C ASP A 53 -29.75 -4.49 -6.38
N LYS A 54 -30.01 -3.28 -6.88
CA LYS A 54 -29.91 -2.04 -6.08
C LYS A 54 -30.97 -1.95 -4.97
N ASN A 55 -32.16 -2.50 -5.19
CA ASN A 55 -33.32 -2.29 -4.30
C ASN A 55 -33.46 -3.41 -3.27
N THR A 56 -33.25 -4.65 -3.72
CA THR A 56 -33.40 -5.86 -2.91
C THR A 56 -32.09 -6.31 -2.28
N ASN A 57 -30.96 -5.71 -2.68
CA ASN A 57 -29.63 -6.11 -2.24
C ASN A 57 -29.32 -7.59 -2.57
N LYS A 58 -29.99 -8.17 -3.56
CA LYS A 58 -29.80 -9.56 -3.99
C LYS A 58 -28.53 -9.66 -4.84
N LEU A 59 -27.65 -10.59 -4.52
CA LEU A 59 -26.46 -10.86 -5.32
C LEU A 59 -26.88 -11.49 -6.65
N PHE A 60 -26.32 -11.02 -7.76
CA PHE A 60 -26.52 -11.62 -9.09
C PHE A 60 -25.32 -12.49 -9.48
N CYS A 61 -24.12 -11.92 -9.47
CA CYS A 61 -22.91 -12.65 -9.82
C CYS A 61 -21.65 -12.14 -9.11
N ILE A 62 -20.62 -12.99 -9.10
CA ILE A 62 -19.25 -12.63 -8.70
C ILE A 62 -18.30 -13.00 -9.83
N GLY A 63 -17.46 -12.05 -10.22
CA GLY A 63 -16.40 -12.21 -11.20
C GLY A 63 -15.04 -12.37 -10.54
N LEU A 64 -14.20 -13.19 -11.17
CA LEU A 64 -12.79 -13.36 -10.83
C LEU A 64 -11.97 -13.21 -12.10
N TYR A 65 -10.93 -12.38 -12.06
CA TYR A 65 -9.98 -12.22 -13.17
C TYR A 65 -8.53 -12.15 -12.68
N GLY A 66 -7.61 -12.79 -13.38
CA GLY A 66 -6.17 -12.70 -13.15
C GLY A 66 -5.35 -13.22 -14.34
N GLU A 67 -4.05 -13.37 -14.15
CA GLU A 67 -3.14 -13.86 -15.20
C GLU A 67 -3.60 -15.23 -15.71
N ASN A 68 -4.04 -15.30 -16.98
CA ASN A 68 -4.56 -16.51 -17.63
C ASN A 68 -5.71 -17.19 -16.86
N TYR A 69 -6.52 -16.40 -16.15
CA TYR A 69 -7.61 -16.91 -15.33
C TYR A 69 -8.82 -15.99 -15.37
N GLU A 70 -9.97 -16.53 -15.74
CA GLU A 70 -11.26 -15.86 -15.61
C GLU A 70 -12.33 -16.85 -15.18
N LYS A 71 -13.19 -16.45 -14.23
CA LYS A 71 -14.39 -17.20 -13.86
C LYS A 71 -15.48 -16.26 -13.39
N ASN A 72 -16.71 -16.59 -13.73
CA ASN A 72 -17.89 -15.93 -13.20
C ASN A 72 -18.78 -16.95 -12.47
N PHE A 73 -19.38 -16.54 -11.36
CA PHE A 73 -20.41 -17.32 -10.65
C PHE A 73 -21.71 -16.53 -10.73
N LEU A 74 -22.76 -17.12 -11.29
CA LEU A 74 -24.01 -16.43 -11.58
C LEU A 74 -25.18 -17.20 -10.96
N ILE A 75 -26.09 -16.51 -10.27
CA ILE A 75 -27.37 -17.12 -9.85
C ILE A 75 -28.27 -17.26 -11.08
N SER A 76 -28.51 -18.49 -11.50
CA SER A 76 -29.34 -18.81 -12.66
C SER A 76 -29.78 -20.28 -12.61
N ASN A 77 -31.04 -20.53 -12.96
CA ASN A 77 -31.56 -21.89 -13.15
C ASN A 77 -31.10 -22.53 -14.47
N GLU A 78 -30.54 -21.73 -15.37
CA GLU A 78 -30.07 -22.13 -16.70
C GLU A 78 -28.55 -22.11 -16.76
N GLU A 79 -27.96 -23.00 -17.56
CA GLU A 79 -26.55 -22.97 -17.88
C GLU A 79 -26.23 -21.77 -18.78
N ILE A 80 -25.33 -20.89 -18.33
CA ILE A 80 -24.91 -19.71 -19.07
C ILE A 80 -23.45 -19.88 -19.47
N SER A 81 -23.17 -19.78 -20.77
CA SER A 81 -21.80 -19.84 -21.30
C SER A 81 -20.92 -18.79 -20.64
N GLY A 82 -19.75 -19.20 -20.14
CA GLY A 82 -18.78 -18.32 -19.48
C GLY A 82 -19.02 -18.12 -17.98
N ALA A 83 -20.05 -18.73 -17.39
CA ALA A 83 -20.31 -18.67 -15.96
C ALA A 83 -20.62 -20.04 -15.35
N ILE A 84 -20.31 -20.18 -14.06
CA ILE A 84 -20.76 -21.28 -13.22
C ILE A 84 -22.14 -20.90 -12.69
N SER A 85 -23.18 -21.55 -13.22
CA SER A 85 -24.55 -21.36 -12.75
C SER A 85 -24.70 -21.89 -11.31
N CYS A 86 -25.35 -21.09 -10.48
CA CYS A 86 -25.58 -21.32 -9.06
C CYS A 86 -27.08 -21.23 -8.77
N LYS A 87 -27.58 -22.14 -7.93
CA LYS A 87 -29.03 -22.25 -7.67
C LYS A 87 -29.56 -21.07 -6.87
N ASP A 88 -28.77 -20.63 -5.90
CA ASP A 88 -29.09 -19.56 -4.96
C ASP A 88 -27.81 -18.88 -4.45
N GLU A 89 -27.97 -17.89 -3.56
CA GLU A 89 -26.84 -17.18 -2.93
C GLU A 89 -25.93 -18.13 -2.14
N TYR A 90 -26.47 -19.14 -1.45
CA TYR A 90 -25.67 -20.08 -0.66
C TYR A 90 -24.73 -20.91 -1.55
N ASP A 91 -25.26 -21.46 -2.65
CA ASP A 91 -24.49 -22.22 -3.64
C ASP A 91 -23.42 -21.35 -4.30
N LEU A 92 -23.78 -20.12 -4.68
CA LEU A 92 -22.84 -19.15 -5.25
C LEU A 92 -21.68 -18.85 -4.30
N LEU A 93 -21.96 -18.45 -3.06
CA LEU A 93 -20.93 -18.07 -2.08
C LEU A 93 -20.04 -19.27 -1.71
N THR A 94 -20.62 -20.47 -1.62
CA THR A 94 -19.87 -21.71 -1.32
C THR A 94 -18.95 -22.09 -2.48
N LYS A 95 -19.42 -22.03 -3.72
CA LYS A 95 -18.60 -22.27 -4.93
C LYS A 95 -17.51 -21.23 -5.08
N PHE A 96 -17.84 -19.95 -4.90
CA PHE A 96 -16.87 -18.85 -4.90
C PHE A 96 -15.77 -19.06 -3.85
N LYS A 97 -16.12 -19.35 -2.59
CA LYS A 97 -15.15 -19.63 -1.52
C LYS A 97 -14.23 -20.80 -1.87
N LYS A 98 -14.81 -21.92 -2.34
CA LYS A 98 -14.03 -23.11 -2.75
C LYS A 98 -13.06 -22.78 -3.88
N GLU A 99 -13.52 -22.02 -4.87
CA GLU A 99 -12.67 -21.64 -5.99
C GLU A 99 -11.55 -20.68 -5.56
N LEU A 100 -11.84 -19.69 -4.71
CA LEU A 100 -10.82 -18.77 -4.21
C LEU A 100 -9.71 -19.50 -3.44
N ILE A 101 -10.08 -20.50 -2.63
CA ILE A 101 -9.13 -21.38 -1.95
C ILE A 101 -8.31 -22.19 -2.96
N LYS A 102 -8.95 -22.73 -4.00
CA LYS A 102 -8.29 -23.53 -5.06
C LYS A 102 -7.31 -22.71 -5.90
N ILE A 103 -7.68 -21.50 -6.30
CA ILE A 103 -6.81 -20.61 -7.07
C ILE A 103 -5.62 -20.17 -6.21
N ASP A 104 -5.86 -19.98 -4.92
CA ASP A 104 -4.90 -19.51 -3.92
C ASP A 104 -4.15 -18.20 -4.29
N PRO A 105 -4.85 -17.07 -4.50
CA PRO A 105 -4.18 -15.79 -4.81
C PRO A 105 -3.45 -15.18 -3.62
N ASP A 106 -2.24 -14.67 -3.83
CA ASP A 106 -1.51 -13.88 -2.83
C ASP A 106 -2.12 -12.48 -2.66
N ILE A 107 -2.54 -11.87 -3.77
CA ILE A 107 -3.14 -10.53 -3.82
C ILE A 107 -4.59 -10.63 -4.26
N ILE A 108 -5.48 -10.02 -3.49
CA ILE A 108 -6.85 -9.73 -3.91
C ILE A 108 -6.96 -8.23 -4.21
N THR A 109 -7.45 -7.91 -5.41
CA THR A 109 -7.67 -6.55 -5.86
C THR A 109 -9.09 -6.40 -6.43
N GLY A 110 -9.41 -5.18 -6.86
CA GLY A 110 -10.71 -4.76 -7.35
C GLY A 110 -10.84 -3.25 -7.20
N TRP A 111 -11.91 -2.67 -7.74
CA TRP A 111 -12.13 -1.23 -7.68
C TRP A 111 -13.11 -0.87 -6.56
N HIS A 112 -12.61 -0.28 -5.47
CA HIS A 112 -13.40 -0.08 -4.23
C HIS A 112 -13.70 -1.39 -3.48
N VAL A 113 -12.85 -2.39 -3.69
CA VAL A 113 -13.00 -3.77 -3.20
C VAL A 113 -13.16 -3.91 -1.68
N ILE A 114 -12.57 -3.01 -0.88
CA ILE A 114 -12.70 -3.11 0.58
C ILE A 114 -14.04 -2.56 1.05
N ASP A 115 -14.37 -1.36 0.59
CA ASP A 115 -15.50 -0.56 1.05
C ASP A 115 -16.83 -1.00 0.42
N PHE A 116 -16.77 -1.65 -0.75
CA PHE A 116 -17.94 -2.19 -1.45
C PHE A 116 -17.91 -3.73 -1.47
N ASP A 117 -17.08 -4.34 -2.32
CA ASP A 117 -17.21 -5.76 -2.64
C ASP A 117 -17.06 -6.69 -1.43
N LEU A 118 -15.95 -6.56 -0.69
CA LEU A 118 -15.70 -7.40 0.48
C LEU A 118 -16.65 -7.07 1.62
N ALA A 119 -17.03 -5.79 1.81
CA ALA A 119 -18.00 -5.39 2.83
C ALA A 119 -19.37 -6.03 2.57
N TYR A 120 -19.82 -5.99 1.32
CA TYR A 120 -21.03 -6.64 0.84
C TYR A 120 -20.95 -8.17 1.00
N LEU A 121 -19.86 -8.79 0.55
CA LEU A 121 -19.67 -10.24 0.70
C LEU A 121 -19.68 -10.66 2.17
N LYS A 122 -19.04 -9.91 3.07
CA LYS A 122 -19.08 -10.21 4.50
C LYS A 122 -20.51 -10.25 5.04
N GLN A 123 -21.37 -9.33 4.60
CA GLN A 123 -22.80 -9.35 4.95
C GLN A 123 -23.49 -10.59 4.37
N LYS A 124 -23.28 -10.89 3.09
CA LYS A 124 -23.89 -12.05 2.42
C LYS A 124 -23.48 -13.40 3.01
N PHE A 125 -22.21 -13.55 3.37
CA PHE A 125 -21.72 -14.72 4.09
C PHE A 125 -22.42 -14.87 5.44
N LEU A 126 -22.59 -13.78 6.19
CA LEU A 126 -23.31 -13.80 7.47
C LEU A 126 -24.78 -14.18 7.30
N GLU A 127 -25.49 -13.57 6.35
CA GLU A 127 -26.90 -13.87 6.04
C GLU A 127 -27.11 -15.35 5.69
N ASN A 128 -26.18 -15.94 4.94
CA ASN A 128 -26.21 -17.35 4.52
C ASN A 128 -25.58 -18.31 5.53
N ARG A 129 -25.17 -17.84 6.72
CA ARG A 129 -24.53 -18.63 7.78
C ARG A 129 -23.24 -19.36 7.32
N ILE A 130 -22.50 -18.73 6.40
CA ILE A 130 -21.21 -19.21 5.90
C ILE A 130 -20.09 -18.44 6.62
N GLN A 131 -19.04 -19.13 7.07
CA GLN A 131 -17.87 -18.46 7.64
C GLN A 131 -17.16 -17.61 6.59
N PHE A 132 -16.84 -16.36 6.94
CA PHE A 132 -16.14 -15.41 6.09
C PHE A 132 -14.61 -15.53 6.27
N ASP A 133 -14.07 -16.73 6.05
CA ASP A 133 -12.67 -17.15 6.24
C ASP A 133 -11.96 -17.35 4.89
N LEU A 134 -12.04 -16.33 4.03
CA LEU A 134 -11.46 -16.30 2.68
C LEU A 134 -9.91 -16.26 2.65
N GLY A 135 -9.27 -16.21 3.82
CA GLY A 135 -7.82 -16.32 3.96
C GLY A 135 -7.30 -17.77 3.86
N ARG A 136 -5.99 -17.92 4.03
CA ARG A 136 -5.26 -19.21 4.10
C ARG A 136 -5.33 -19.88 5.48
N THR A 137 -6.23 -19.43 6.35
CA THR A 137 -6.44 -20.02 7.68
C THR A 137 -7.93 -20.16 7.98
N ASN A 138 -8.30 -20.83 9.06
CA ASN A 138 -9.70 -20.94 9.51
C ASN A 138 -10.17 -19.72 10.31
N ARG A 139 -9.35 -18.67 10.40
CA ARG A 139 -9.76 -17.40 11.01
C ARG A 139 -10.60 -16.59 10.04
N ASN A 140 -11.71 -16.06 10.53
CA ASN A 140 -12.53 -15.10 9.80
C ASN A 140 -11.71 -13.86 9.40
N CYS A 141 -11.92 -13.40 8.18
CA CYS A 141 -11.44 -12.13 7.67
C CYS A 141 -12.10 -10.98 8.44
N ARG A 142 -11.35 -9.90 8.65
CA ARG A 142 -11.83 -8.69 9.33
C ARG A 142 -11.83 -7.53 8.37
N ILE A 143 -12.99 -6.94 8.17
CA ILE A 143 -13.17 -5.70 7.40
C ILE A 143 -13.49 -4.60 8.40
N LYS A 144 -12.69 -3.53 8.34
CA LYS A 144 -12.88 -2.31 9.12
C LYS A 144 -13.11 -1.16 8.16
N LEU A 145 -14.35 -0.69 8.10
CA LEU A 145 -14.73 0.46 7.31
C LEU A 145 -14.46 1.74 8.10
N GLU A 146 -13.97 2.77 7.41
CA GLU A 146 -13.73 4.09 7.99
C GLU A 146 -14.51 5.14 7.19
N SER A 147 -15.37 5.90 7.85
CA SER A 147 -16.17 6.96 7.22
C SER A 147 -15.42 8.29 7.10
N ASN A 148 -14.29 8.42 7.78
CA ASN A 148 -13.52 9.65 7.81
C ASN A 148 -12.54 9.70 6.64
N PHE A 149 -12.54 10.81 5.89
CA PHE A 149 -11.64 11.06 4.77
C PHE A 149 -10.14 10.84 5.09
N PHE A 150 -9.74 11.06 6.35
CA PHE A 150 -8.35 10.91 6.79
C PHE A 150 -7.95 9.47 7.16
N LYS A 151 -8.89 8.53 7.23
CA LYS A 151 -8.64 7.13 7.59
C LYS A 151 -9.05 6.23 6.43
N LYS A 152 -8.22 5.23 6.13
CA LYS A 152 -8.52 4.26 5.08
C LYS A 152 -9.17 3.03 5.70
N SER A 153 -10.18 2.51 5.04
CA SER A 153 -10.73 1.19 5.32
C SER A 153 -9.66 0.11 5.14
N THR A 154 -9.77 -0.97 5.90
CA THR A 154 -8.78 -2.06 5.89
C THR A 154 -9.47 -3.42 5.86
N ALA A 155 -8.85 -4.36 5.14
CA ALA A 155 -9.22 -5.76 5.13
C ALA A 155 -8.03 -6.61 5.61
N ASP A 156 -8.23 -7.34 6.70
CA ASP A 156 -7.31 -8.34 7.23
C ASP A 156 -7.82 -9.73 6.81
N MET A 157 -7.08 -10.36 5.92
CA MET A 157 -7.38 -11.67 5.36
C MET A 157 -6.14 -12.55 5.56
N PRO A 158 -6.12 -13.42 6.57
CA PRO A 158 -4.91 -14.13 6.97
C PRO A 158 -4.23 -14.85 5.81
N GLY A 159 -2.96 -14.55 5.56
CA GLY A 159 -2.16 -15.17 4.50
C GLY A 159 -2.37 -14.63 3.08
N ARG A 160 -3.25 -13.64 2.88
CA ARG A 160 -3.43 -12.90 1.62
C ARG A 160 -3.29 -11.40 1.86
N GLN A 161 -2.98 -10.62 0.83
CA GLN A 161 -3.01 -9.16 0.90
C GLN A 161 -4.17 -8.62 0.06
N VAL A 162 -4.86 -7.61 0.58
CA VAL A 162 -5.89 -6.89 -0.17
C VAL A 162 -5.33 -5.54 -0.60
N LEU A 163 -5.32 -5.30 -1.91
CA LEU A 163 -4.93 -4.04 -2.53
C LEU A 163 -6.11 -3.46 -3.27
N ASP A 164 -6.75 -2.46 -2.66
CA ASP A 164 -7.87 -1.75 -3.27
C ASP A 164 -7.36 -0.77 -4.34
N GLY A 165 -7.82 -0.94 -5.59
CA GLY A 165 -7.38 -0.14 -6.73
C GLY A 165 -7.71 1.35 -6.58
N LEU A 166 -8.90 1.67 -6.08
CA LEU A 166 -9.33 3.05 -5.88
C LEU A 166 -8.50 3.74 -4.79
N ASN A 167 -8.34 3.09 -3.65
CA ASN A 167 -7.57 3.60 -2.52
C ASN A 167 -6.07 3.70 -2.82
N SER A 168 -5.56 2.82 -3.69
CA SER A 168 -4.18 2.86 -4.18
C SER A 168 -3.98 4.03 -5.14
N ILE A 169 -4.87 4.21 -6.11
CA ILE A 169 -4.78 5.32 -7.09
C ILE A 169 -4.97 6.67 -6.41
N LYS A 170 -5.77 6.78 -5.34
CA LYS A 170 -5.90 8.01 -4.53
C LYS A 170 -4.70 8.27 -3.63
N ASP A 171 -3.83 7.28 -3.40
CA ASP A 171 -2.71 7.43 -2.48
C ASP A 171 -1.71 8.46 -3.00
N PRO A 172 -1.35 9.50 -2.22
CA PRO A 172 -0.38 10.52 -2.65
C PRO A 172 0.96 9.93 -3.11
N TYR A 173 1.39 8.86 -2.45
CA TYR A 173 2.63 8.16 -2.80
C TYR A 173 2.55 7.50 -4.17
N ILE A 174 1.39 6.97 -4.56
CA ILE A 174 1.17 6.40 -5.89
C ILE A 174 0.91 7.50 -6.91
N ARG A 175 0.23 8.57 -6.53
CA ARG A 175 -0.04 9.73 -7.39
C ARG A 175 1.22 10.41 -7.91
N ASP A 176 2.24 10.52 -7.07
CA ASP A 176 3.51 11.12 -7.45
C ASP A 176 4.45 10.15 -8.20
N ALA A 177 4.06 8.88 -8.35
CA ALA A 177 4.87 7.88 -9.03
C ALA A 177 5.03 8.22 -10.54
N PRO A 178 6.18 7.86 -11.16
CA PRO A 178 6.42 8.16 -12.58
C PRO A 178 5.31 7.67 -13.53
N SER A 179 4.69 6.52 -13.24
CA SER A 179 3.60 5.94 -14.01
C SER A 179 2.27 6.72 -13.92
N MET A 180 2.13 7.61 -12.93
CA MET A 180 0.87 8.26 -12.56
C MET A 180 0.93 9.79 -12.58
N LYS A 181 2.08 10.40 -12.28
CA LYS A 181 2.22 11.83 -12.01
C LYS A 181 1.67 12.77 -13.10
N LYS A 182 1.71 12.33 -14.36
CA LYS A 182 1.24 13.13 -15.50
C LYS A 182 -0.26 12.98 -15.80
N ARG A 183 -0.91 11.97 -15.21
CA ARG A 183 -2.30 11.61 -15.51
C ARG A 183 -3.26 12.48 -14.73
N LYS A 184 -4.29 12.98 -15.41
CA LYS A 184 -5.34 13.79 -14.80
C LYS A 184 -6.66 13.05 -14.91
N PHE A 185 -7.34 12.87 -13.78
CA PHE A 185 -8.60 12.14 -13.74
C PHE A 185 -9.73 13.10 -13.44
N GLN A 186 -10.74 13.09 -14.29
CA GLN A 186 -11.97 13.89 -14.09
C GLN A 186 -12.82 13.33 -12.94
N SER A 187 -12.78 12.02 -12.73
CA SER A 187 -13.38 11.35 -11.57
C SER A 187 -12.56 10.12 -11.20
N MET A 188 -12.83 9.55 -10.03
CA MET A 188 -12.19 8.31 -9.56
C MET A 188 -13.07 7.07 -9.80
N SER A 189 -14.00 7.13 -10.74
CA SER A 189 -14.74 5.94 -11.17
C SER A 189 -13.82 4.99 -11.95
N LEU A 190 -14.12 3.69 -11.92
CA LEU A 190 -13.36 2.71 -12.69
C LEU A 190 -13.36 3.08 -14.18
N GLU A 191 -14.50 3.54 -14.72
CA GLU A 191 -14.64 4.03 -16.10
C GLU A 191 -13.60 5.11 -16.45
N ASN A 192 -13.56 6.21 -15.68
CA ASN A 192 -12.69 7.33 -16.02
C ASN A 192 -11.22 6.97 -15.82
N VAL A 193 -10.91 6.18 -14.80
CA VAL A 193 -9.53 5.78 -14.52
C VAL A 193 -9.04 4.78 -15.56
N SER A 194 -9.85 3.80 -15.94
CA SER A 194 -9.49 2.82 -16.96
C SER A 194 -9.33 3.49 -18.32
N GLN A 195 -10.17 4.46 -18.67
CA GLN A 195 -10.04 5.16 -19.95
C GLN A 195 -8.75 5.99 -20.02
N GLU A 196 -8.40 6.71 -18.95
CA GLU A 196 -7.15 7.49 -18.88
C GLU A 196 -5.90 6.60 -18.83
N ILE A 197 -5.96 5.42 -18.17
CA ILE A 197 -4.79 4.54 -17.99
C ILE A 197 -4.63 3.57 -19.14
N LEU A 198 -5.70 2.87 -19.51
CA LEU A 198 -5.73 1.77 -20.46
C LEU A 198 -6.11 2.22 -21.87
N GLY A 199 -6.93 3.27 -22.01
CA GLY A 199 -7.58 3.65 -23.27
C GLY A 199 -8.93 2.96 -23.49
N GLU A 200 -9.38 2.15 -22.52
CA GLU A 200 -10.62 1.38 -22.57
C GLU A 200 -11.48 1.65 -21.33
N GLY A 201 -12.80 1.62 -21.52
CA GLY A 201 -13.80 1.87 -20.47
C GLY A 201 -14.73 0.69 -20.24
N LYS A 202 -15.55 0.79 -19.19
CA LYS A 202 -16.75 -0.01 -18.96
C LYS A 202 -17.65 -0.01 -20.19
N THR A 203 -18.36 -1.13 -20.36
CA THR A 203 -19.35 -1.25 -21.44
C THR A 203 -20.59 -0.42 -21.13
N ILE A 204 -21.02 -0.36 -19.87
CA ILE A 204 -22.19 0.39 -19.40
C ILE A 204 -21.75 1.68 -18.68
N LYS A 205 -22.40 2.81 -19.00
CA LYS A 205 -22.04 4.14 -18.49
C LYS A 205 -23.26 4.89 -17.95
N GLY A 206 -23.02 5.90 -17.12
CA GLY A 206 -24.05 6.86 -16.70
C GLY A 206 -24.81 6.49 -15.42
N LYS A 207 -25.84 7.30 -15.10
CA LYS A 207 -26.61 7.22 -13.84
C LYS A 207 -27.60 6.05 -13.78
N GLU A 208 -28.01 5.53 -14.93
CA GLU A 208 -28.98 4.43 -15.08
C GLU A 208 -28.32 3.05 -15.06
N ARG A 209 -27.02 2.97 -14.79
CA ARG A 209 -26.23 1.73 -14.80
C ARG A 209 -26.87 0.60 -14.00
N HIS A 210 -27.41 0.91 -12.82
CA HIS A 210 -28.02 -0.10 -11.95
C HIS A 210 -29.28 -0.71 -12.55
N ASP A 211 -30.12 0.10 -13.21
CA ASP A 211 -31.34 -0.39 -13.85
C ASP A 211 -30.99 -1.23 -15.09
N GLU A 212 -29.91 -0.89 -15.79
CA GLU A 212 -29.38 -1.69 -16.90
C GLU A 212 -28.80 -3.03 -16.43
N ILE A 213 -28.10 -3.07 -15.30
CA ILE A 213 -27.61 -4.32 -14.69
C ILE A 213 -28.78 -5.26 -14.37
N THR A 214 -29.84 -4.75 -13.74
CA THR A 214 -31.04 -5.56 -13.47
C THR A 214 -31.69 -6.04 -14.77
N LYS A 215 -31.81 -5.19 -15.80
CA LYS A 215 -32.32 -5.59 -17.12
C LYS A 215 -31.45 -6.68 -17.78
N LEU A 216 -30.13 -6.61 -17.66
CA LEU A 216 -29.24 -7.64 -18.18
C LEU A 216 -29.40 -8.95 -17.41
N TYR A 217 -29.55 -8.91 -16.09
CA TYR A 217 -29.80 -10.12 -15.31
C TYR A 217 -31.10 -10.83 -15.73
N GLU A 218 -32.15 -10.06 -16.04
CA GLU A 218 -33.46 -10.59 -16.46
C GLU A 218 -33.48 -11.06 -17.92
N ASN A 219 -32.87 -10.30 -18.83
CA ASN A 219 -33.05 -10.48 -20.28
C ASN A 219 -31.81 -11.02 -21.01
N ASP A 220 -30.59 -10.81 -20.51
CA ASP A 220 -29.34 -11.19 -21.18
C ASP A 220 -28.20 -11.45 -20.18
N LYS A 221 -28.33 -12.56 -19.45
CA LYS A 221 -27.36 -12.99 -18.43
C LYS A 221 -25.95 -13.18 -18.99
N LYS A 222 -25.82 -13.53 -20.28
CA LYS A 222 -24.51 -13.69 -20.92
C LYS A 222 -23.79 -12.35 -21.00
N LYS A 223 -24.47 -11.28 -21.43
CA LYS A 223 -23.89 -9.93 -21.41
C LYS A 223 -23.57 -9.45 -20.00
N LEU A 224 -24.36 -9.82 -18.99
CA LEU A 224 -24.03 -9.51 -17.59
C LEU A 224 -22.70 -10.14 -17.16
N VAL A 225 -22.49 -11.42 -17.52
CA VAL A 225 -21.24 -12.14 -17.24
C VAL A 225 -20.05 -11.47 -17.94
N GLU A 226 -20.19 -11.14 -19.22
CA GLU A 226 -19.16 -10.42 -19.98
C GLU A 226 -18.85 -9.04 -19.38
N TYR A 227 -19.87 -8.32 -18.91
CA TYR A 227 -19.72 -7.02 -18.23
C TYR A 227 -18.94 -7.14 -16.91
N ASN A 228 -19.33 -8.06 -16.04
CA ASN A 228 -18.70 -8.23 -14.72
C ASN A 228 -17.25 -8.74 -14.84
N ILE A 229 -16.97 -9.65 -15.78
CA ILE A 229 -15.59 -10.07 -16.07
C ILE A 229 -14.76 -8.91 -16.62
N LYS A 230 -15.33 -8.06 -17.48
CA LYS A 230 -14.65 -6.88 -17.99
C LYS A 230 -14.28 -5.91 -16.86
N ASP A 231 -15.16 -5.68 -15.90
CA ASP A 231 -14.86 -4.82 -14.75
C ASP A 231 -13.75 -5.40 -13.86
N CYS A 232 -13.75 -6.71 -13.62
CA CYS A 232 -12.63 -7.41 -12.98
C CYS A 232 -11.31 -7.16 -13.74
N LYS A 233 -11.33 -7.33 -15.07
CA LYS A 233 -10.18 -7.16 -15.95
C LYS A 233 -9.66 -5.72 -15.94
N LEU A 234 -10.53 -4.71 -16.03
CA LEU A 234 -10.11 -3.30 -15.99
C LEU A 234 -9.37 -2.97 -14.67
N ALA A 235 -9.89 -3.45 -13.54
CA ALA A 235 -9.23 -3.24 -12.25
C ALA A 235 -7.87 -3.95 -12.15
N TYR A 236 -7.76 -5.17 -12.67
CA TYR A 236 -6.51 -5.91 -12.78
C TYR A 236 -5.48 -5.20 -13.67
N ASP A 237 -5.89 -4.81 -14.88
CA ASP A 237 -5.04 -4.16 -15.88
C ASP A 237 -4.55 -2.78 -15.42
N ILE A 238 -5.37 -2.04 -14.66
CA ILE A 238 -4.92 -0.80 -14.00
C ILE A 238 -3.77 -1.11 -13.04
N LEU A 239 -3.91 -2.12 -12.18
CA LEU A 239 -2.85 -2.48 -11.21
C LEU A 239 -1.55 -2.85 -11.93
N GLU A 240 -1.63 -3.66 -12.99
CA GLU A 240 -0.49 -4.10 -13.79
C GLU A 240 0.18 -2.95 -14.54
N LYS A 241 -0.60 -2.10 -15.23
CA LYS A 241 -0.06 -0.98 -16.03
C LYS A 241 0.54 0.13 -15.16
N THR A 242 0.00 0.32 -13.95
CA THR A 242 0.49 1.34 -13.01
C THR A 242 1.66 0.86 -12.17
N LYS A 243 1.91 -0.45 -12.11
CA LYS A 243 2.99 -1.08 -11.33
C LYS A 243 2.90 -0.78 -9.84
N ILE A 244 1.68 -0.62 -9.32
CA ILE A 244 1.41 -0.30 -7.90
C ILE A 244 1.91 -1.42 -6.99
N LEU A 245 1.67 -2.67 -7.36
CA LEU A 245 2.13 -3.82 -6.58
C LEU A 245 3.67 -3.86 -6.49
N ASP A 246 4.36 -3.60 -7.61
CA ASP A 246 5.83 -3.54 -7.64
C ASP A 246 6.35 -2.42 -6.73
N ILE A 247 5.75 -1.24 -6.82
CA ILE A 247 6.08 -0.11 -5.94
C ILE A 247 5.86 -0.48 -4.46
N ALA A 248 4.76 -1.16 -4.13
CA ALA A 248 4.47 -1.61 -2.78
C ALA A 248 5.49 -2.65 -2.28
N LEU A 249 5.91 -3.58 -3.14
CA LEU A 249 6.94 -4.59 -2.86
C LEU A 249 8.30 -3.95 -2.58
N GLU A 250 8.75 -3.06 -3.45
CA GLU A 250 10.01 -2.32 -3.28
C GLU A 250 10.03 -1.53 -1.97
N ARG A 251 8.92 -0.87 -1.65
CA ARG A 251 8.80 -0.11 -0.41
C ARG A 251 8.75 -1.01 0.83
N ALA A 252 8.09 -2.17 0.75
CA ALA A 252 8.03 -3.12 1.85
C ALA A 252 9.41 -3.72 2.15
N SER A 253 10.14 -4.16 1.12
CA SER A 253 11.49 -4.72 1.27
C SER A 253 12.49 -3.72 1.89
N LEU A 254 12.31 -2.42 1.63
CA LEU A 254 13.13 -1.37 2.20
C LEU A 254 12.80 -1.03 3.66
N THR A 255 11.60 -1.34 4.15
CA THR A 255 11.09 -0.79 5.43
C THR A 255 10.59 -1.83 6.41
N GLY A 256 10.32 -3.07 6.00
CA GLY A 256 9.69 -4.07 6.86
C GLY A 256 8.18 -3.87 7.06
N MET A 257 7.55 -2.96 6.31
CA MET A 257 6.12 -2.70 6.41
C MET A 257 5.30 -3.63 5.49
N PRO A 258 4.06 -4.00 5.89
CA PRO A 258 3.13 -4.72 5.01
C PRO A 258 2.87 -3.99 3.68
N LEU A 259 2.58 -4.74 2.61
CA LEU A 259 2.36 -4.21 1.25
C LEU A 259 1.20 -3.21 1.18
N ASN A 260 0.15 -3.44 1.95
CA ASN A 260 -1.01 -2.55 2.00
C ASN A 260 -0.78 -1.26 2.83
N LYS A 261 0.40 -1.06 3.44
CA LYS A 261 0.74 0.11 4.27
C LYS A 261 1.70 1.08 3.58
N ILE A 262 1.36 1.49 2.37
CA ILE A 262 2.19 2.35 1.52
C ILE A 262 2.46 3.75 2.15
N THR A 263 1.49 4.35 2.84
CA THR A 263 1.65 5.70 3.45
C THR A 263 2.14 5.70 4.90
N ALA A 264 2.57 4.56 5.43
CA ALA A 264 2.98 4.43 6.83
C ALA A 264 4.41 4.95 7.11
N SER A 265 4.70 6.22 6.81
CA SER A 265 6.05 6.80 6.93
C SER A 265 6.60 6.76 8.35
N ILE A 266 5.77 7.03 9.37
CA ILE A 266 6.18 6.94 10.79
C ILE A 266 6.59 5.51 11.15
N ALA A 267 5.78 4.52 10.75
CA ALA A 267 6.08 3.12 11.03
C ALA A 267 7.31 2.62 10.25
N SER A 268 7.53 3.11 9.03
CA SER A 268 8.77 2.84 8.28
C SER A 268 9.99 3.43 8.98
N PHE A 269 9.91 4.68 9.44
CA PHE A 269 10.98 5.30 10.22
C PHE A 269 11.28 4.49 11.48
N ASP A 270 10.24 4.15 12.26
CA ASP A 270 10.37 3.33 13.46
C ASP A 270 11.06 2.00 13.16
N SER A 271 10.63 1.29 12.11
CA SER A 271 11.21 0.00 11.73
C SER A 271 12.70 0.09 11.41
N LEU A 272 13.15 1.12 10.69
CA LEU A 272 14.56 1.29 10.37
C LEU A 272 15.37 1.81 11.56
N TYR A 273 14.86 2.83 12.24
CA TYR A 273 15.57 3.48 13.34
C TYR A 273 15.75 2.55 14.54
N ILE A 274 14.71 1.79 14.93
CA ILE A 274 14.79 0.86 16.08
C ILE A 274 15.84 -0.23 15.84
N ARG A 275 15.97 -0.72 14.60
CA ARG A 275 16.98 -1.74 14.26
C ARG A 275 18.40 -1.21 14.45
N GLU A 276 18.67 -0.03 13.91
CA GLU A 276 19.99 0.59 14.03
C GLU A 276 20.28 1.05 15.47
N ALA A 277 19.28 1.58 16.19
CA ALA A 277 19.41 1.91 17.61
C ALA A 277 19.79 0.68 18.46
N LYS A 278 19.15 -0.47 18.20
CA LYS A 278 19.46 -1.73 18.88
C LYS A 278 20.90 -2.17 18.66
N LYS A 279 21.45 -2.03 17.45
CA LYS A 279 22.87 -2.32 17.16
C LYS A 279 23.81 -1.47 18.00
N LYS A 280 23.44 -0.21 18.26
CA LYS A 280 24.17 0.71 19.13
C LYS A 280 23.82 0.55 20.63
N LYS A 281 23.11 -0.53 21.00
CA LYS A 281 22.65 -0.82 22.38
C LYS A 281 21.78 0.29 22.99
N LEU A 282 21.06 1.02 22.13
CA LEU A 282 20.13 2.06 22.53
C LEU A 282 18.70 1.53 22.56
N VAL A 283 17.88 2.12 23.44
CA VAL A 283 16.45 1.84 23.55
C VAL A 283 15.67 3.03 23.04
N SER A 284 14.81 2.79 22.06
CA SER A 284 13.91 3.81 21.53
C SER A 284 12.81 4.16 22.54
N PRO A 285 12.37 5.43 22.62
CA PRO A 285 11.30 5.83 23.51
C PRO A 285 9.97 5.15 23.16
N THR A 286 9.10 5.05 24.16
CA THR A 286 7.71 4.65 23.95
C THR A 286 6.94 5.77 23.27
N THR A 287 5.99 5.43 22.39
CA THR A 287 5.17 6.42 21.71
C THR A 287 4.19 7.06 22.69
N PHE A 288 4.26 8.40 22.82
CA PHE A 288 3.25 9.20 23.50
C PHE A 288 2.80 10.32 22.58
N TYR A 289 1.50 10.61 22.56
CA TYR A 289 1.00 11.77 21.82
C TYR A 289 1.45 13.04 22.55
N THR A 290 2.21 13.89 21.87
CA THR A 290 2.55 15.22 22.37
C THR A 290 1.63 16.23 21.71
N LYS A 291 0.92 17.05 22.49
CA LYS A 291 0.10 18.13 21.91
C LYS A 291 1.01 19.16 21.25
N LYS A 292 0.77 19.46 19.98
CA LYS A 292 1.52 20.47 19.24
C LYS A 292 1.16 21.87 19.75
N THR A 293 2.08 22.53 20.44
CA THR A 293 1.88 23.89 20.97
C THR A 293 2.26 24.98 19.97
N GLU A 294 3.14 24.68 19.01
CA GLU A 294 3.64 25.64 18.01
C GLU A 294 3.58 25.12 16.58
N ARG A 295 3.35 26.03 15.62
CA ARG A 295 3.40 25.71 14.18
C ARG A 295 4.86 25.70 13.72
N ILE A 296 5.33 24.53 13.28
CA ILE A 296 6.66 24.37 12.67
C ILE A 296 6.69 25.21 11.37
N ARG A 297 7.70 26.08 11.24
CA ARG A 297 7.95 26.85 10.00
C ARG A 297 8.38 25.89 8.88
N GLY A 298 7.78 26.05 7.70
CA GLY A 298 8.11 25.28 6.51
C GLY A 298 9.31 25.85 5.75
N GLY A 299 9.53 25.38 4.52
CA GLY A 299 10.58 25.91 3.66
C GLY A 299 10.34 27.38 3.29
N TYR A 300 11.43 28.12 3.11
CA TYR A 300 11.39 29.50 2.62
C TYR A 300 10.98 29.55 1.14
N VAL A 301 10.04 30.44 0.82
CA VAL A 301 9.62 30.75 -0.56
C VAL A 301 9.98 32.21 -0.81
N MET A 302 10.93 32.42 -1.71
CA MET A 302 11.36 33.77 -2.10
C MET A 302 10.25 34.48 -2.89
N GLU A 303 10.12 35.79 -2.70
CA GLU A 303 9.23 36.61 -3.51
C GLU A 303 9.68 36.59 -4.99
N SER A 304 8.76 36.25 -5.87
CA SER A 304 9.03 36.22 -7.32
C SER A 304 8.97 37.63 -7.89
N LYS A 305 9.92 37.97 -8.77
CA LYS A 305 9.83 39.17 -9.62
C LYS A 305 9.02 38.81 -10.88
N PRO A 306 7.80 39.35 -11.06
CA PRO A 306 6.99 39.02 -12.23
C PRO A 306 7.57 39.70 -13.49
N GLY A 307 7.50 38.99 -14.61
CA GLY A 307 7.99 39.49 -15.89
C GLY A 307 8.05 38.39 -16.94
N ILE A 308 8.28 38.79 -18.19
CA ILE A 308 8.56 37.86 -19.29
C ILE A 308 10.08 37.84 -19.46
N TYR A 309 10.69 36.67 -19.28
CA TYR A 309 12.13 36.48 -19.33
C TYR A 309 12.50 35.56 -20.49
N HIS A 310 13.63 35.84 -21.14
CA HIS A 310 14.14 35.00 -22.24
C HIS A 310 14.95 33.80 -21.73
N ASN A 311 15.86 34.01 -20.78
CA ASN A 311 16.77 32.99 -20.28
C ASN A 311 16.58 32.80 -18.77
N LEU A 312 16.05 31.64 -18.37
CA LEU A 312 15.85 31.26 -16.97
C LEU A 312 16.67 30.01 -16.65
N LEU A 313 17.46 30.08 -15.58
CA LEU A 313 18.17 28.94 -15.03
C LEU A 313 17.48 28.49 -13.75
N VAL A 314 17.18 27.18 -13.66
CA VAL A 314 16.58 26.57 -12.47
C VAL A 314 17.65 25.73 -11.78
N LEU A 315 18.06 26.17 -10.60
CA LEU A 315 19.01 25.46 -9.74
C LEU A 315 18.22 24.83 -8.59
N ASP A 316 18.35 23.51 -8.41
CA ASP A 316 17.67 22.76 -7.35
C ASP A 316 18.68 21.90 -6.57
N PHE A 317 18.50 21.82 -5.25
CA PHE A 317 19.33 21.00 -4.39
C PHE A 317 18.94 19.52 -4.53
N LYS A 318 19.93 18.65 -4.77
CA LYS A 318 19.72 17.20 -4.76
C LYS A 318 19.35 16.75 -3.34
N SER A 319 18.05 16.46 -3.12
CA SER A 319 17.53 15.91 -1.86
C SER A 319 17.91 16.78 -0.64
N LEU A 320 17.48 18.05 -0.66
CA LEU A 320 17.85 19.07 0.32
C LEU A 320 17.79 18.60 1.79
N TYR A 321 16.63 18.13 2.27
CA TYR A 321 16.49 17.74 3.69
C TYR A 321 17.35 16.52 4.08
N PRO A 322 17.39 15.42 3.30
CA PRO A 322 18.36 14.37 3.57
C PRO A 322 19.81 14.86 3.62
N SER A 323 20.21 15.79 2.73
CA SER A 323 21.55 16.36 2.73
C SER A 323 21.82 17.20 3.99
N ILE A 324 20.87 18.04 4.40
CA ILE A 324 20.92 18.80 5.67
C ILE A 324 21.09 17.85 6.86
N ILE A 325 20.31 16.77 6.92
CA ILE A 325 20.39 15.80 8.01
C ILE A 325 21.79 15.20 8.13
N LYS A 326 22.39 14.80 7.00
CA LYS A 326 23.75 14.24 6.97
C LYS A 326 24.80 15.28 7.33
N THR A 327 24.71 16.50 6.78
CA THR A 327 25.70 17.57 7.01
C THR A 327 25.76 18.00 8.47
N PHE A 328 24.61 18.14 9.14
CA PHE A 328 24.52 18.64 10.52
C PHE A 328 24.31 17.53 11.56
N ASN A 329 24.47 16.26 11.16
CA ASN A 329 24.27 15.08 12.02
C ASN A 329 22.93 15.09 12.80
N ILE A 330 21.86 15.51 12.13
CA ILE A 330 20.53 15.58 12.73
C ILE A 330 20.06 14.16 13.08
N ASP A 331 20.05 13.84 14.36
CA ASP A 331 19.68 12.52 14.84
C ASP A 331 19.10 12.58 16.27
N PRO A 332 17.96 11.93 16.54
CA PRO A 332 17.37 11.91 17.87
C PRO A 332 18.32 11.41 18.97
N ALA A 333 19.17 10.42 18.69
CA ALA A 333 20.09 9.85 19.67
C ALA A 333 21.38 10.68 19.86
N SER A 334 21.73 11.54 18.91
CA SER A 334 22.90 12.44 19.01
C SER A 334 22.56 13.81 19.60
N TYR A 335 21.28 14.15 19.77
CA TYR A 335 20.83 15.47 20.26
C TYR A 335 21.38 15.80 21.65
N LEU A 336 21.76 17.07 21.83
CA LEU A 336 22.25 17.65 23.08
C LEU A 336 21.41 18.88 23.47
N GLU A 337 21.07 19.00 24.75
CA GLU A 337 20.27 20.14 25.24
C GLU A 337 21.06 21.46 25.22
N SER A 338 22.39 21.39 25.34
CA SER A 338 23.29 22.53 25.37
C SER A 338 24.57 22.26 24.58
N LYS A 339 25.35 23.31 24.30
CA LYS A 339 26.60 23.21 23.57
C LYS A 339 27.63 22.47 24.41
N GLU A 340 28.21 21.40 23.86
CA GLU A 340 29.31 20.67 24.45
C GLU A 340 30.60 20.90 23.65
N LYS A 341 31.76 20.61 24.25
CA LYS A 341 33.04 20.65 23.54
C LYS A 341 32.99 19.67 22.35
N ASN A 342 33.36 20.14 21.17
CA ASN A 342 33.33 19.39 19.91
C ASN A 342 31.93 18.98 19.41
N SER A 343 30.83 19.54 19.94
CA SER A 343 29.50 19.30 19.37
C SER A 343 29.33 19.98 18.01
N ILE A 344 28.52 19.40 17.13
CA ILE A 344 28.06 20.04 15.89
C ILE A 344 26.93 21.01 16.24
N GLU A 345 27.08 22.27 15.83
CA GLU A 345 26.07 23.31 15.97
C GLU A 345 25.38 23.54 14.62
N SER A 346 24.05 23.42 14.60
CA SER A 346 23.23 23.71 13.41
C SER A 346 22.78 25.18 13.38
N PRO A 347 22.32 25.70 12.22
CA PRO A 347 22.00 27.13 12.05
C PRO A 347 20.98 27.73 13.06
N ASN A 348 20.14 26.90 13.66
CA ASN A 348 19.15 27.27 14.67
C ASN A 348 19.58 26.97 16.11
N LYS A 349 20.87 26.70 16.34
CA LYS A 349 21.44 26.41 17.66
C LYS A 349 20.89 25.14 18.32
N ALA A 350 20.52 24.14 17.52
CA ALA A 350 20.54 22.75 18.00
C ALA A 350 21.96 22.20 17.96
N TYR A 351 22.27 21.40 18.97
CA TYR A 351 23.58 20.80 19.18
C TYR A 351 23.46 19.28 19.05
N PHE A 352 24.40 18.67 18.34
CA PHE A 352 24.47 17.23 18.14
C PHE A 352 25.87 16.74 18.49
N LYS A 353 25.99 15.54 19.04
CA LYS A 353 27.29 14.88 19.24
C LYS A 353 28.00 14.75 17.91
N ASN A 354 29.29 15.05 17.87
CA ASN A 354 30.12 14.85 16.68
C ASN A 354 30.59 13.39 16.58
N GLN A 355 29.63 12.51 16.30
CA GLN A 355 29.81 11.08 16.10
C GLN A 355 28.79 10.61 15.06
N GLU A 356 28.96 9.41 14.51
CA GLU A 356 28.02 8.86 13.53
C GLU A 356 26.61 8.66 14.12
N GLY A 357 25.69 9.57 13.75
CA GLY A 357 24.28 9.49 14.10
C GLY A 357 23.56 8.36 13.38
N ILE A 358 22.48 7.84 13.99
CA ILE A 358 21.71 6.73 13.43
C ILE A 358 20.97 7.15 12.16
N LEU A 359 20.27 8.30 12.19
CA LEU A 359 19.50 8.76 11.04
C LEU A 359 20.37 9.09 9.82
N PRO A 360 21.51 9.80 9.93
CA PRO A 360 22.44 9.97 8.83
C PRO A 360 22.92 8.65 8.22
N GLU A 361 23.23 7.65 9.06
CA GLU A 361 23.66 6.32 8.61
C GLU A 361 22.56 5.60 7.80
N ILE A 362 21.31 5.66 8.27
CA ILE A 362 20.15 5.11 7.54
C ILE A 362 19.98 5.83 6.19
N LEU A 363 20.06 7.16 6.17
CA LEU A 363 19.92 7.94 4.94
C LEU A 363 21.06 7.68 3.95
N GLU A 364 22.27 7.43 4.45
CA GLU A 364 23.41 7.07 3.61
C GLU A 364 23.23 5.71 2.95
N LYS A 365 22.80 4.69 3.72
CA LYS A 365 22.45 3.36 3.18
C LYS A 365 21.36 3.48 2.10
N LEU A 366 20.30 4.24 2.36
CA LEU A 366 19.23 4.49 1.38
C LEU A 366 19.75 5.26 0.16
N HIS A 367 20.65 6.23 0.34
CA HIS A 367 21.23 6.98 -0.77
C HIS A 367 22.03 6.06 -1.71
N GLN A 368 22.86 5.18 -1.15
CA GLN A 368 23.66 4.22 -1.90
C GLN A 368 22.76 3.24 -2.69
N GLU A 369 21.74 2.67 -2.03
CA GLU A 369 20.76 1.80 -2.70
C GLU A 369 20.01 2.53 -3.82
N ARG A 370 19.75 3.84 -3.66
CA ARG A 370 19.11 4.63 -4.70
C ARG A 370 20.02 4.86 -5.90
N GLU A 371 21.30 5.17 -5.69
CA GLU A 371 22.25 5.33 -6.80
C GLU A 371 22.49 3.99 -7.51
N ARG A 372 22.55 2.87 -6.77
CA ARG A 372 22.53 1.51 -7.35
C ARG A 372 21.29 1.29 -8.21
N ALA A 373 20.09 1.56 -7.68
CA ALA A 373 18.84 1.41 -8.43
C ALA A 373 18.81 2.24 -9.72
N LYS A 374 19.36 3.46 -9.72
CA LYS A 374 19.50 4.26 -10.95
C LYS A 374 20.47 3.64 -11.95
N SER A 375 21.63 3.18 -11.49
CA SER A 375 22.62 2.53 -12.36
C SER A 375 22.06 1.28 -13.04
N GLU A 376 21.20 0.55 -12.34
CA GLU A 376 20.48 -0.64 -12.82
C GLU A 376 19.17 -0.31 -13.56
N LYS A 377 18.86 0.97 -13.79
CA LYS A 377 17.62 1.45 -14.43
C LYS A 377 16.32 0.96 -13.75
N ARG A 378 16.37 0.73 -12.44
CA ARG A 378 15.21 0.40 -11.59
C ARG A 378 14.51 1.67 -11.12
N ASP A 379 13.78 2.31 -12.03
CA ASP A 379 13.14 3.60 -11.79
C ASP A 379 12.14 3.59 -10.62
N LEU A 380 11.36 2.51 -10.48
CA LEU A 380 10.38 2.36 -9.38
C LEU A 380 11.09 2.25 -8.03
N SER A 381 12.16 1.48 -7.93
CA SER A 381 12.98 1.39 -6.70
C SER A 381 13.60 2.75 -6.36
N SER A 382 14.19 3.43 -7.34
CA SER A 382 14.78 4.77 -7.16
C SER A 382 13.76 5.80 -6.69
N TYR A 383 12.53 5.73 -7.22
CA TYR A 383 11.39 6.52 -6.76
C TYR A 383 11.02 6.18 -5.31
N ALA A 384 10.82 4.90 -5.01
CA ALA A 384 10.40 4.45 -3.69
C ALA A 384 11.37 4.89 -2.59
N ILE A 385 12.68 4.71 -2.83
CA ILE A 385 13.74 5.12 -1.91
C ILE A 385 13.76 6.65 -1.74
N LYS A 386 13.64 7.42 -2.84
CA LYS A 386 13.60 8.89 -2.78
C LYS A 386 12.49 9.38 -1.84
N ILE A 387 11.29 8.82 -1.97
CA ILE A 387 10.15 9.25 -1.15
C ILE A 387 10.33 8.84 0.31
N ILE A 388 10.85 7.64 0.58
CA ILE A 388 11.19 7.21 1.96
C ILE A 388 12.17 8.20 2.60
N MET A 389 13.29 8.52 1.93
CA MET A 389 14.29 9.46 2.43
C MET A 389 13.67 10.84 2.74
N ASN A 390 12.87 11.39 1.82
CA ASN A 390 12.22 12.68 2.01
C ASN A 390 11.20 12.66 3.16
N SER A 391 10.53 11.52 3.38
CA SER A 391 9.51 11.40 4.42
C SER A 391 10.08 11.46 5.84
N PHE A 392 11.34 11.06 6.05
CA PHE A 392 11.93 10.95 7.39
C PHE A 392 12.08 12.29 8.10
N PHE A 393 12.37 13.36 7.35
CA PHE A 393 12.35 14.71 7.90
C PHE A 393 10.95 15.11 8.40
N GLY A 394 9.91 14.82 7.61
CA GLY A 394 8.52 15.10 7.98
C GLY A 394 8.00 14.23 9.13
N VAL A 395 8.47 13.00 9.23
CA VAL A 395 8.12 12.07 10.32
C VAL A 395 8.58 12.60 11.66
N LEU A 396 9.85 13.01 11.75
CA LEU A 396 10.40 13.56 12.97
C LEU A 396 9.57 14.80 13.42
N ALA A 397 8.96 15.55 12.50
CA ALA A 397 8.15 16.75 12.74
C ALA A 397 6.71 16.45 13.20
N SER A 398 6.32 15.17 13.16
CA SER A 398 4.98 14.72 13.48
C SER A 398 4.85 14.46 14.98
N PRO A 399 3.85 15.03 15.68
CA PRO A 399 3.64 14.76 17.10
C PRO A 399 3.27 13.31 17.44
N ASN A 400 2.95 12.50 16.43
CA ASN A 400 2.70 11.07 16.56
C ASN A 400 3.98 10.22 16.47
N CYS A 401 5.12 10.82 16.11
CA CYS A 401 6.40 10.13 16.07
C CYS A 401 6.97 10.03 17.49
N ARG A 402 7.48 8.85 17.88
CA ARG A 402 8.09 8.64 19.20
C ARG A 402 9.34 9.49 19.44
N TYR A 403 10.01 9.92 18.37
CA TYR A 403 11.21 10.77 18.42
C TYR A 403 10.87 12.25 18.24
N TYR A 404 9.58 12.59 18.23
CA TYR A 404 9.15 13.97 18.19
C TYR A 404 9.61 14.70 19.44
N SER A 405 10.23 15.87 19.25
CA SER A 405 10.54 16.78 20.33
C SER A 405 10.41 18.21 19.81
N LEU A 406 9.58 19.01 20.48
CA LEU A 406 9.43 20.45 20.20
C LEU A 406 10.76 21.20 20.42
N LYS A 407 11.55 20.81 21.42
CA LYS A 407 12.92 21.33 21.65
C LYS A 407 13.87 21.00 20.50
N ASN A 408 13.63 19.87 19.81
CA ASN A 408 14.40 19.50 18.63
C ASN A 408 13.86 20.28 17.40
N TYR A 409 12.56 20.53 17.30
CA TYR A 409 11.88 21.10 16.12
C TYR A 409 11.81 22.62 15.99
N SER A 410 11.67 23.36 17.09
CA SER A 410 11.93 24.81 17.05
C SER A 410 13.36 25.10 16.60
N LYS A 411 14.25 24.11 16.75
CA LYS A 411 15.63 24.05 16.30
C LYS A 411 15.91 23.01 15.18
N PHE A 412 14.94 22.73 14.31
CA PHE A 412 15.19 22.07 13.00
C PHE A 412 14.90 23.01 11.81
N GLN A 413 14.63 24.28 12.12
CA GLN A 413 14.40 25.34 11.15
C GLN A 413 15.76 25.80 10.60
N ILE A 414 16.09 25.49 9.35
CA ILE A 414 17.19 26.17 8.64
C ILE A 414 16.56 27.17 7.70
#